data_AF-A0A4Z2IKW6-F1
#
_entry.id   AF-A0A4Z2IKW6-F1
#
_cell.length_a   1.000
_cell.length_b   1.000
_cell.length_c   1.000
_cell.angle_alpha   90.00
_cell.angle_beta   90.00
_cell.angle_gamma   90.00
#
_symmetry.space_group_name_H-M   'P 1'
#
loop_
_entity.id
_entity.type
_entity.pdbx_description
1 polymer ?
#
loop_
_entity_poly.entity_id
_entity_poly.type
_entity_poly.pdbx_seq_one_letter_code
_entity_poly.pdbx_strand_id
1 'polypeptide(L)'
;MFVEECEKCGRQYVREKVIGVMGLKPTGRHCDVVRSRGLRACRGKLISTILDWEEALPERDLNKAEDASRRADLALTLGTSLQIKPSGDLPLLTKRKGGKLAIVNLQATKHDKHAHLRIHSYVDDVMKQLMELLGVDIPKWDGPTVCESVTSESAADVKPPRAATAKKKVKREPIKKERKRDAAALTDDGSVEEEAASVKRERADSPVELKEEK
;
A
#
# COMPACT_ATOMS: atom_id res chain seq x y z
N MET A 1 -2.34 3.87 16.23
CA MET A 1 -1.67 3.39 17.46
C MET A 1 -1.19 4.55 18.34
N PHE A 2 -0.76 5.65 17.72
CA PHE A 2 -0.32 6.88 18.38
C PHE A 2 -1.42 7.94 18.53
N VAL A 3 -2.62 7.70 17.99
CA VAL A 3 -3.75 8.63 18.03
C VAL A 3 -4.82 8.10 18.96
N GLU A 4 -5.30 8.98 19.84
CA GLU A 4 -6.52 8.78 20.64
C GLU A 4 -7.50 9.90 20.35
N GLU A 5 -8.78 9.62 20.52
CA GLU A 5 -9.86 10.55 20.23
C GLU A 5 -10.75 10.73 21.45
N CYS A 6 -11.24 11.96 21.67
CA CYS A 6 -12.24 12.21 22.69
C CYS A 6 -13.63 11.75 22.23
N GLU A 7 -14.23 10.83 22.98
CA GLU A 7 -15.59 10.32 22.71
C GLU A 7 -16.69 11.41 22.72
N LYS A 8 -16.43 12.57 23.35
CA LYS A 8 -17.43 13.65 23.53
C LYS A 8 -17.34 14.75 22.48
N CYS A 9 -16.13 15.12 22.05
CA CYS A 9 -15.93 16.25 21.14
C CYS A 9 -15.17 15.89 19.85
N GLY A 10 -14.74 14.63 19.69
CA GLY A 10 -14.00 14.18 18.51
C GLY A 10 -12.59 14.75 18.36
N ARG A 11 -12.07 15.47 19.38
CA ARG A 11 -10.69 15.98 19.32
C ARG A 11 -9.72 14.80 19.35
N GLN A 12 -8.87 14.74 18.33
CA GLN A 12 -7.79 13.78 18.22
C GLN A 12 -6.50 14.32 18.85
N TYR A 13 -5.73 13.42 19.46
CA TYR A 13 -4.44 13.70 20.09
C TYR A 13 -3.41 12.73 19.53
N VAL A 14 -2.36 13.26 18.91
CA VAL A 14 -1.20 12.47 18.47
C VAL A 14 -0.20 12.40 19.63
N ARG A 15 0.27 11.20 19.95
CA ARG A 15 1.22 10.92 21.02
C ARG A 15 2.55 10.49 20.44
N GLU A 16 3.63 10.81 21.13
CA GLU A 16 4.97 10.37 20.77
C GLU A 16 5.14 8.85 20.95
N LYS A 17 4.49 8.29 21.98
CA LYS A 17 4.52 6.86 22.29
C LYS A 17 3.19 6.21 21.96
N VAL A 18 3.23 4.90 21.72
CA VAL A 18 2.04 4.08 21.49
C VAL A 18 1.10 4.17 22.70
N ILE A 19 -0.20 4.21 22.43
CA ILE A 19 -1.22 4.38 23.48
C ILE A 19 -1.43 3.09 24.30
N GLY A 20 -1.12 1.92 23.73
CA GLY A 20 -1.16 0.63 24.43
C GLY A 20 -2.54 -0.01 24.58
N VAL A 21 -3.58 0.55 23.96
CA VAL A 21 -4.93 -0.04 23.92
C VAL A 21 -5.48 -0.05 22.48
N MET A 22 -6.39 -0.99 22.20
CA MET A 22 -6.99 -1.24 20.88
C MET A 22 -8.50 -1.52 21.00
N GLY A 23 -9.23 -1.49 19.89
CA GLY A 23 -10.67 -1.79 19.81
C GLY A 23 -11.53 -0.68 20.41
N LEU A 24 -11.22 0.57 20.05
CA LEU A 24 -11.90 1.78 20.54
C LEU A 24 -12.07 1.88 22.07
N LYS A 25 -11.19 1.23 22.84
CA LYS A 25 -11.26 1.20 24.30
C LYS A 25 -10.73 2.49 24.95
N PRO A 26 -11.23 2.86 26.14
CA PRO A 26 -10.71 3.98 26.91
C PRO A 26 -9.21 3.83 27.23
N THR A 27 -8.48 4.93 27.11
CA THR A 27 -7.02 4.98 27.31
C THR A 27 -6.61 5.36 28.73
N GLY A 28 -7.58 5.70 29.59
CA GLY A 28 -7.38 6.23 30.94
C GLY A 28 -7.15 7.75 31.01
N ARG A 29 -6.99 8.42 29.87
CA ARG A 29 -6.83 9.88 29.80
C ARG A 29 -8.15 10.60 29.52
N HIS A 30 -8.16 11.91 29.76
CA HIS A 30 -9.31 12.77 29.56
C HIS A 30 -8.98 13.95 28.66
N CYS A 31 -9.98 14.41 27.90
CA CYS A 31 -9.88 15.55 27.01
C CYS A 31 -9.70 16.87 27.79
N ASP A 32 -8.70 17.64 27.38
CA ASP A 32 -8.30 18.94 27.92
C ASP A 32 -8.90 20.15 27.18
N VAL A 33 -9.64 19.93 26.08
CA VAL A 33 -10.24 21.01 25.29
C VAL A 33 -11.17 21.86 26.16
N VAL A 34 -10.90 23.16 26.19
CA VAL A 34 -11.77 24.16 26.81
C VAL A 34 -12.88 24.53 25.82
N ARG A 35 -14.15 24.37 26.22
CA ARG A 35 -15.30 24.68 25.34
C ARG A 35 -15.48 26.19 25.19
N SER A 36 -16.13 26.61 24.10
CA SER A 36 -16.23 28.00 23.61
C SER A 36 -16.75 29.04 24.61
N ARG A 37 -17.45 28.64 25.68
CA ARG A 37 -17.87 29.54 26.77
C ARG A 37 -16.85 29.65 27.92
N GLY A 38 -15.66 29.06 27.79
CA GLY A 38 -14.55 29.15 28.76
C GLY A 38 -14.77 28.47 30.11
N LEU A 39 -16.02 28.17 30.47
CA LEU A 39 -16.39 27.82 31.85
C LEU A 39 -16.02 26.39 32.26
N ARG A 40 -15.89 25.42 31.34
CA ARG A 40 -15.54 24.03 31.66
C ARG A 40 -14.75 23.33 30.54
N ALA A 41 -13.74 22.57 30.95
CA ALA A 41 -13.05 21.61 30.08
C ALA A 41 -13.98 20.46 29.67
N CYS A 42 -13.74 19.88 28.49
CA CYS A 42 -14.55 18.81 27.92
C CYS A 42 -14.61 17.57 28.84
N ARG A 43 -13.45 17.14 29.36
CA ARG A 43 -13.32 15.97 30.26
C ARG A 43 -14.03 14.71 29.73
N GLY A 44 -14.10 14.54 28.41
CA GLY A 44 -14.52 13.26 27.80
C GLY A 44 -13.39 12.24 27.91
N LYS A 45 -13.73 10.95 28.01
CA LYS A 45 -12.71 9.91 27.98
C LYS A 45 -12.04 9.91 26.61
N LEU A 46 -10.73 9.72 26.61
CA LEU A 46 -10.01 9.45 25.37
C LEU A 46 -10.06 7.96 25.10
N ILE A 47 -10.32 7.60 23.85
CA ILE A 47 -10.40 6.23 23.35
C ILE A 47 -9.33 5.99 22.28
N SER A 48 -8.90 4.74 22.13
CA SER A 48 -8.00 4.35 21.03
C SER A 48 -8.69 4.55 19.68
N THR A 49 -7.94 4.79 18.61
CA THR A 49 -8.49 4.82 17.23
C THR A 49 -8.17 3.54 16.45
N ILE A 50 -7.79 2.45 17.13
CA ILE A 50 -7.49 1.18 16.49
C ILE A 50 -8.77 0.36 16.43
N LEU A 51 -9.13 -0.07 15.22
CA LEU A 51 -10.32 -0.86 14.98
C LEU A 51 -10.11 -2.34 15.32
N ASP A 52 -11.10 -2.95 15.94
CA ASP A 52 -11.29 -4.40 16.03
C ASP A 52 -12.13 -4.90 14.84
N TRP A 53 -12.26 -6.21 14.68
CA TRP A 53 -12.89 -6.84 13.51
C TRP A 53 -14.34 -6.42 13.26
N GLU A 54 -15.10 -6.17 14.33
CA GLU A 54 -16.53 -5.84 14.27
C GLU A 54 -16.80 -4.33 14.20
N GLU A 55 -15.74 -3.51 14.25
CA GLU A 55 -15.88 -2.06 14.31
C GLU A 55 -15.95 -1.44 12.91
N ALA A 56 -16.83 -0.45 12.77
CA ALA A 56 -16.95 0.31 11.54
C ALA A 56 -15.75 1.25 11.35
N LEU A 57 -15.40 1.51 10.10
CA LEU A 57 -14.42 2.55 9.76
C LEU A 57 -14.94 3.93 10.17
N PRO A 58 -14.04 4.86 10.56
CA PRO A 58 -14.41 6.24 10.84
C PRO A 58 -15.00 6.90 9.59
N GLU A 59 -16.27 7.29 9.66
CA GLU A 59 -17.05 7.80 8.53
C GLU A 59 -16.39 9.02 7.86
N ARG A 60 -15.87 9.95 8.66
CA ARG A 60 -15.18 11.15 8.15
C ARG A 60 -14.02 10.79 7.21
N ASP A 61 -13.21 9.82 7.59
CA ASP A 61 -12.00 9.44 6.89
C ASP A 61 -12.34 8.55 5.69
N LEU A 62 -13.32 7.65 5.84
CA LEU A 62 -13.84 6.83 4.74
C LEU A 62 -14.48 7.69 3.64
N ASN A 63 -15.32 8.65 3.99
CA ASN A 63 -15.98 9.54 3.02
C ASN A 63 -14.95 10.35 2.22
N LYS A 64 -13.94 10.91 2.90
CA LYS A 64 -12.84 11.62 2.22
C LYS A 64 -12.06 10.69 1.27
N ALA A 65 -11.79 9.46 1.69
CA ALA A 65 -11.07 8.48 0.89
C ALA A 65 -11.88 8.04 -0.34
N GLU A 66 -13.20 7.82 -0.19
CA GLU A 66 -14.10 7.52 -1.28
C GLU A 66 -14.17 8.67 -2.29
N ASP A 67 -14.35 9.90 -1.82
CA ASP A 67 -14.41 11.09 -2.66
C ASP A 67 -13.13 11.29 -3.46
N ALA A 68 -11.96 11.19 -2.82
CA ALA A 68 -10.67 11.25 -3.49
C ALA A 68 -10.53 10.13 -4.54
N SER A 69 -10.90 8.90 -4.18
CA SER A 69 -10.83 7.75 -5.10
C SER A 69 -11.74 7.92 -6.31
N ARG A 70 -12.94 8.49 -6.13
CA ARG A 70 -13.89 8.76 -7.23
C ARG A 70 -13.41 9.88 -8.16
N ARG A 71 -12.69 10.88 -7.65
CA ARG A 71 -12.16 11.99 -8.44
C ARG A 71 -10.86 11.67 -9.17
N ALA A 72 -10.06 10.75 -8.63
CA ALA A 72 -8.77 10.37 -9.21
C ALA A 72 -8.90 9.81 -10.63
N ASP A 73 -7.92 10.12 -11.49
CA ASP A 73 -7.73 9.46 -12.79
C ASP A 73 -6.66 8.34 -12.73
N LEU A 74 -5.92 8.24 -11.63
CA LEU A 74 -5.00 7.17 -11.30
C LEU A 74 -5.10 6.80 -9.82
N ALA A 75 -5.30 5.52 -9.53
CA ALA A 75 -5.10 4.93 -8.21
C ALA A 75 -3.83 4.09 -8.22
N LEU A 76 -2.91 4.38 -7.31
CA LEU A 76 -1.68 3.62 -7.08
C LEU A 76 -1.75 2.95 -5.72
N THR A 77 -1.75 1.61 -5.69
CA THR A 77 -1.72 0.85 -4.44
C THR A 77 -0.31 0.33 -4.19
N LEU A 78 0.22 0.55 -2.98
CA LEU A 78 1.56 0.13 -2.57
C LEU A 78 1.46 -0.81 -1.37
N GLY A 79 1.97 -2.04 -1.50
CA GLY A 79 2.17 -2.94 -0.35
C GLY A 79 0.88 -3.42 0.36
N THR A 80 -0.24 -3.55 -0.37
CA THR A 80 -1.51 -4.04 0.18
C THR A 80 -2.06 -5.19 -0.66
N SER A 81 -2.61 -6.22 0.00
CA SER A 81 -3.28 -7.35 -0.66
C SER A 81 -4.69 -7.01 -1.15
N LEU A 82 -5.24 -5.87 -0.73
CA LEU A 82 -6.58 -5.37 -1.08
C LEU A 82 -7.74 -6.29 -0.65
N GLN A 83 -7.55 -7.11 0.38
CA GLN A 83 -8.56 -8.08 0.82
C GLN A 83 -9.60 -7.50 1.80
N ILE A 84 -9.22 -6.53 2.62
CA ILE A 84 -10.07 -5.97 3.68
C ILE A 84 -11.05 -4.95 3.09
N LYS A 85 -12.34 -5.11 3.38
CA LYS A 85 -13.38 -4.20 2.90
C LYS A 85 -13.83 -3.24 3.99
N PRO A 86 -14.26 -2.01 3.61
CA PRO A 86 -14.29 -1.44 2.26
C PRO A 86 -12.93 -0.91 1.74
N SER A 87 -11.90 -0.82 2.57
CA SER A 87 -10.62 -0.15 2.23
C SER A 87 -9.96 -0.66 0.94
N GLY A 88 -9.93 -1.98 0.72
CA GLY A 88 -9.36 -2.61 -0.47
C GLY A 88 -10.16 -2.37 -1.74
N ASP A 89 -11.43 -1.99 -1.64
CA ASP A 89 -12.30 -1.71 -2.80
C ASP A 89 -12.20 -0.23 -3.25
N LEU A 90 -11.59 0.67 -2.45
CA LEU A 90 -11.42 2.09 -2.79
C LEU A 90 -10.73 2.32 -4.16
N PRO A 91 -9.62 1.64 -4.51
CA PRO A 91 -8.96 1.84 -5.80
C PRO A 91 -9.83 1.43 -7.01
N LEU A 92 -10.85 0.58 -6.79
CA LEU A 92 -11.81 0.23 -7.85
C LEU A 92 -12.76 1.39 -8.15
N LEU A 93 -13.00 2.32 -7.22
CA LEU A 93 -13.83 3.51 -7.48
C LEU A 93 -13.20 4.38 -8.57
N THR A 94 -11.89 4.55 -8.54
CA THR A 94 -11.11 5.23 -9.59
C THR A 94 -11.30 4.54 -10.94
N LYS A 95 -11.15 3.22 -10.97
CA LYS A 95 -11.32 2.43 -12.20
C LYS A 95 -12.74 2.55 -12.77
N ARG A 96 -13.78 2.52 -11.92
CA ARG A 96 -15.19 2.67 -12.32
C ARG A 96 -15.49 4.04 -12.94
N LYS A 97 -14.74 5.07 -12.55
CA LYS A 97 -14.85 6.44 -13.10
C LYS A 97 -13.99 6.66 -14.35
N GLY A 98 -13.39 5.60 -14.91
CA GLY A 98 -12.57 5.65 -16.12
C GLY A 98 -11.08 5.90 -15.86
N GLY A 99 -10.68 6.03 -14.59
CA GLY A 99 -9.28 6.11 -14.19
C GLY A 99 -8.53 4.79 -14.35
N LYS A 100 -7.23 4.83 -14.12
CA LYS A 100 -6.33 3.67 -14.15
C LYS A 100 -6.04 3.18 -12.73
N LEU A 101 -5.82 1.88 -12.59
CA LEU A 101 -5.36 1.25 -11.35
C LEU A 101 -3.97 0.66 -11.59
N ALA A 102 -2.97 1.12 -10.84
CA ALA A 102 -1.64 0.55 -10.80
C ALA A 102 -1.41 -0.13 -9.44
N ILE A 103 -0.93 -1.37 -9.46
CA ILE A 103 -0.70 -2.17 -8.25
C ILE A 103 0.77 -2.51 -8.14
N VAL A 104 1.38 -2.15 -7.01
CA VAL A 104 2.75 -2.54 -6.62
C VAL A 104 2.66 -3.39 -5.36
N ASN A 105 2.92 -4.69 -5.50
CA ASN A 105 2.92 -5.62 -4.38
C ASN A 105 3.76 -6.86 -4.70
N LEU A 106 4.41 -7.46 -3.70
CA LEU A 106 5.18 -8.70 -3.90
C LEU A 106 4.29 -9.91 -4.21
N GLN A 107 3.13 -9.97 -3.56
CA GLN A 107 2.16 -11.07 -3.69
C GLN A 107 0.99 -10.65 -4.59
N ALA A 108 0.25 -11.64 -5.08
CA ALA A 108 -1.02 -11.40 -5.76
C ALA A 108 -2.00 -10.63 -4.88
N THR A 109 -2.80 -9.75 -5.48
CA THR A 109 -3.82 -8.97 -4.77
C THR A 109 -5.23 -9.40 -5.16
N LYS A 110 -6.22 -9.06 -4.33
CA LYS A 110 -7.63 -9.35 -4.60
C LYS A 110 -8.10 -8.81 -5.96
N HIS A 111 -7.53 -7.69 -6.40
CA HIS A 111 -8.00 -6.90 -7.55
C HIS A 111 -7.04 -6.88 -8.74
N ASP A 112 -6.10 -7.83 -8.82
CA ASP A 112 -5.12 -7.92 -9.91
C ASP A 112 -5.74 -7.91 -11.31
N LYS A 113 -6.93 -8.49 -11.46
CA LYS A 113 -7.67 -8.57 -12.73
C LYS A 113 -8.15 -7.20 -13.23
N HIS A 114 -8.28 -6.21 -12.34
CA HIS A 114 -8.75 -4.87 -12.65
C HIS A 114 -7.60 -3.87 -12.89
N ALA A 115 -6.37 -4.26 -12.59
CA ALA A 115 -5.20 -3.41 -12.71
C ALA A 115 -4.84 -3.14 -14.17
N HIS A 116 -4.59 -1.87 -14.49
CA HIS A 116 -3.97 -1.45 -15.74
C HIS A 116 -2.48 -1.81 -15.79
N LEU A 117 -1.80 -1.75 -14.63
CA LEU A 117 -0.40 -2.09 -14.47
C LEU A 117 -0.20 -2.86 -13.16
N ARG A 118 0.57 -3.93 -13.21
CA ARG A 118 0.99 -4.72 -12.03
C ARG A 118 2.51 -4.80 -12.00
N ILE A 119 3.08 -4.46 -10.85
CA ILE A 119 4.53 -4.51 -10.61
C ILE A 119 4.76 -5.40 -9.38
N HIS A 120 5.39 -6.55 -9.60
CA HIS A 120 5.77 -7.47 -8.53
C HIS A 120 7.20 -7.20 -8.08
N SER A 121 7.37 -6.24 -7.17
CA SER A 121 8.68 -5.83 -6.66
C SER A 121 8.56 -5.22 -5.26
N TYR A 122 9.70 -4.98 -4.60
CA TYR A 122 9.76 -4.15 -3.41
C TYR A 122 9.32 -2.72 -3.75
N VAL A 123 8.49 -2.14 -2.88
CA VAL A 123 7.94 -0.79 -3.07
C VAL A 123 9.06 0.25 -3.10
N ASP A 124 10.06 0.12 -2.23
CA ASP A 124 11.20 1.04 -2.18
C ASP A 124 11.94 1.14 -3.51
N ASP A 125 12.21 0.02 -4.18
CA ASP A 125 12.91 0.00 -5.47
C ASP A 125 12.08 0.67 -6.56
N VAL A 126 10.76 0.46 -6.55
CA VAL A 126 9.83 1.07 -7.51
C VAL A 126 9.72 2.56 -7.27
N MET A 127 9.58 2.99 -6.02
CA MET A 127 9.44 4.40 -5.68
C MET A 127 10.74 5.17 -5.93
N LYS A 128 11.91 4.60 -5.63
CA LYS A 128 13.20 5.22 -5.97
C LYS A 128 13.33 5.49 -7.47
N GLN A 129 13.06 4.50 -8.31
CA GLN A 129 13.09 4.66 -9.77
C GLN A 129 12.03 5.64 -10.27
N LEU A 130 10.83 5.62 -9.69
CA LEU A 130 9.77 6.56 -10.04
C LEU A 130 10.18 8.01 -9.72
N MET A 131 10.74 8.25 -8.54
CA MET A 131 11.19 9.58 -8.11
C MET A 131 12.32 10.11 -9.00
N GLU A 132 13.28 9.25 -9.36
CA GLU A 132 14.34 9.58 -10.33
C GLU A 132 13.77 9.97 -11.71
N LEU A 133 12.81 9.20 -12.23
CA LEU A 133 12.14 9.49 -13.50
C LEU A 133 11.30 10.78 -13.46
N LEU A 134 10.74 11.13 -12.30
CA LEU A 134 10.01 12.37 -12.10
C LEU A 134 10.93 13.57 -11.84
N GLY A 135 12.23 13.35 -11.59
CA GLY A 135 13.16 14.40 -11.20
C GLY A 135 12.84 15.01 -9.84
N VAL A 136 12.28 14.22 -8.92
CA VAL A 136 11.92 14.65 -7.57
C VAL A 136 12.82 13.92 -6.57
N ASP A 137 13.52 14.67 -5.72
CA ASP A 137 14.35 14.09 -4.67
C ASP A 137 13.51 13.51 -3.52
N ILE A 138 13.97 12.40 -2.95
CA ILE A 138 13.40 11.84 -1.73
C ILE A 138 13.96 12.62 -0.53
N PRO A 139 13.13 13.32 0.25
CA PRO A 139 13.62 14.16 1.35
C PRO A 139 14.21 13.32 2.49
N LYS A 140 15.18 13.90 3.20
CA LYS A 140 15.72 13.33 4.44
C LYS A 140 14.69 13.45 5.56
N TRP A 141 14.59 12.42 6.40
CA TRP A 141 13.70 12.44 7.57
C TRP A 141 14.39 13.03 8.80
N ASP A 142 13.83 14.10 9.35
CA ASP A 142 14.39 14.82 10.52
C ASP A 142 13.82 14.34 11.87
N GLY A 143 12.97 13.31 11.86
CA GLY A 143 12.36 12.74 13.06
C GLY A 143 10.83 12.90 13.11
N PRO A 144 10.18 12.41 14.18
CA PRO A 144 8.72 12.42 14.30
C PRO A 144 8.14 13.84 14.30
N THR A 145 7.39 14.19 13.27
CA THR A 145 6.77 15.50 13.11
C THR A 145 5.30 15.33 12.75
N VAL A 146 4.43 16.20 13.28
CA VAL A 146 3.00 16.23 12.94
C VAL A 146 2.73 17.43 12.04
N CYS A 147 2.22 17.17 10.84
CA CYS A 147 1.76 18.22 9.93
C CYS A 147 0.36 18.69 10.38
N GLU A 148 0.27 19.90 10.94
CA GLU A 148 -1.01 20.45 11.42
C GLU A 148 -1.85 21.06 10.31
N SER A 149 -1.22 21.51 9.22
CA SER A 149 -1.90 22.08 8.06
C SER A 149 -1.09 21.86 6.79
N VAL A 150 -1.80 21.71 5.67
CA VAL A 150 -1.21 21.65 4.33
C VAL A 150 -1.64 22.91 3.60
N THR A 151 -0.73 23.84 3.39
CA THR A 151 -0.94 24.95 2.47
C THR A 151 -0.58 24.48 1.07
N SER A 152 -1.56 24.06 0.28
CA SER A 152 -1.33 23.80 -1.13
C SER A 152 -1.24 25.15 -1.85
N GLU A 153 -0.03 25.63 -2.14
CA GLU A 153 0.17 26.82 -2.98
C GLU A 153 -0.18 26.55 -4.46
N SER A 154 -0.43 25.30 -4.85
CA SER A 154 -0.89 24.98 -6.20
C SER A 154 -2.43 24.98 -6.29
N ALA A 155 -2.97 26.07 -6.83
CA ALA A 155 -4.35 26.13 -7.29
C ALA A 155 -4.57 25.11 -8.43
N ALA A 156 -5.65 24.33 -8.30
CA ALA A 156 -6.19 23.32 -9.21
C ALA A 156 -5.34 22.04 -9.40
N ASP A 157 -6.00 20.89 -9.27
CA ASP A 157 -5.53 19.61 -9.83
C ASP A 157 -5.28 19.81 -11.33
N VAL A 158 -4.04 20.16 -11.70
CA VAL A 158 -3.65 20.28 -13.10
C VAL A 158 -3.69 18.87 -13.67
N LYS A 159 -4.78 18.56 -14.38
CA LYS A 159 -4.93 17.31 -15.10
C LYS A 159 -3.66 17.12 -15.94
N PRO A 160 -2.90 16.03 -15.75
CA PRO A 160 -1.67 15.85 -16.49
C PRO A 160 -2.00 15.97 -17.98
N PRO A 161 -1.22 16.75 -18.75
CA PRO A 161 -1.44 16.82 -20.19
C PRO A 161 -1.45 15.38 -20.72
N ARG A 162 -2.41 15.06 -21.59
CA ARG A 162 -2.46 13.76 -22.28
C ARG A 162 -1.21 13.65 -23.14
N ALA A 163 -0.09 13.21 -22.57
CA ALA A 163 1.18 13.14 -23.24
C ALA A 163 1.42 11.72 -23.74
N ALA A 164 1.51 11.67 -25.08
CA ALA A 164 2.32 10.79 -25.92
C ALA A 164 2.33 9.30 -25.59
N THR A 165 1.92 8.51 -26.58
CA THR A 165 2.27 7.09 -26.66
C THR A 165 3.78 6.94 -26.44
N ALA A 166 4.17 6.44 -25.27
CA ALA A 166 5.54 6.07 -24.98
C ALA A 166 5.90 4.87 -25.86
N LYS A 167 6.24 5.13 -27.13
CA LYS A 167 6.88 4.15 -28.01
C LYS A 167 8.35 4.04 -27.61
N LYS A 168 8.61 3.46 -26.44
CA LYS A 168 9.92 2.90 -26.13
C LYS A 168 9.69 1.45 -25.77
N LYS A 169 9.95 0.55 -26.74
CA LYS A 169 10.02 -0.89 -26.50
C LYS A 169 11.14 -1.12 -25.49
N VAL A 170 10.80 -1.26 -24.21
CA VAL A 170 11.71 -1.81 -23.21
C VAL A 170 11.85 -3.29 -23.55
N LYS A 171 13.02 -3.69 -24.06
CA LYS A 171 13.37 -5.10 -24.21
C LYS A 171 13.33 -5.73 -22.81
N ARG A 172 12.40 -6.67 -22.61
CA ARG A 172 12.41 -7.53 -21.43
C ARG A 172 13.49 -8.59 -21.63
N GLU A 173 14.64 -8.40 -20.99
CA GLU A 173 15.55 -9.52 -20.77
C GLU A 173 15.10 -10.30 -19.53
N PRO A 174 14.93 -11.62 -19.61
CA PRO A 174 14.54 -12.42 -18.47
C PRO A 174 15.72 -12.53 -17.50
N ILE A 175 15.61 -11.86 -16.36
CA ILE A 175 16.53 -12.07 -15.23
C ILE A 175 16.27 -13.48 -14.67
N LYS A 176 17.12 -14.45 -15.03
CA LYS A 176 17.21 -15.73 -14.32
C LYS A 176 17.77 -15.45 -12.92
N LYS A 177 16.92 -15.48 -11.89
CA LYS A 177 17.38 -15.59 -10.50
C LYS A 177 17.31 -17.05 -10.09
N GLU A 178 18.43 -17.75 -10.22
CA GLU A 178 18.69 -18.91 -9.38
C GLU A 178 18.81 -18.42 -7.94
N ARG A 179 17.86 -18.82 -7.09
CA ARG A 179 17.99 -18.69 -5.64
C ARG A 179 18.22 -20.09 -5.08
N LYS A 180 19.50 -20.39 -4.85
CA LYS A 180 19.94 -21.49 -4.01
C LYS A 180 19.35 -21.26 -2.61
N ARG A 181 18.50 -22.18 -2.15
CA ARG A 181 18.03 -22.23 -0.77
C ARG A 181 19.17 -22.80 0.06
N ASP A 182 19.95 -21.95 0.70
CA ASP A 182 20.81 -22.40 1.79
C ASP A 182 19.94 -22.50 3.04
N ALA A 183 19.38 -23.70 3.28
CA ALA A 183 18.80 -24.07 4.55
C ALA A 183 19.96 -24.37 5.50
N ALA A 184 20.31 -23.41 6.35
CA ALA A 184 21.17 -23.68 7.49
C ALA A 184 20.36 -24.46 8.53
N ALA A 185 20.49 -25.79 8.51
CA ALA A 185 20.18 -26.64 9.64
C ALA A 185 21.50 -26.97 10.35
N LEU A 186 21.61 -26.54 11.60
CA LEU A 186 22.66 -26.96 12.52
C LEU A 186 22.37 -28.41 12.92
N THR A 187 23.27 -29.32 12.57
CA THR A 187 23.47 -30.56 13.33
C THR A 187 24.96 -30.84 13.45
N ASP A 188 25.31 -31.19 14.68
CA ASP A 188 26.61 -31.60 15.20
C ASP A 188 27.09 -32.92 14.57
N ASP A 189 28.40 -33.11 14.58
CA ASP A 189 29.17 -34.25 14.10
C ASP A 189 29.56 -34.31 12.61
N GLY A 190 30.87 -34.23 12.37
CA GLY A 190 31.48 -34.11 11.06
C GLY A 190 31.80 -35.46 10.41
N SER A 191 31.32 -35.66 9.18
CA SER A 191 31.94 -36.51 8.18
C SER A 191 31.34 -36.23 6.79
N VAL A 192 32.18 -36.33 5.76
CA VAL A 192 31.85 -36.12 4.34
C VAL A 192 31.55 -37.47 3.71
N GLU A 193 30.40 -37.62 3.05
CA GLU A 193 30.21 -38.65 2.03
C GLU A 193 29.57 -38.05 0.77
N GLU A 194 30.26 -38.20 -0.36
CA GLU A 194 29.74 -38.03 -1.71
C GLU A 194 28.88 -39.23 -2.07
N GLU A 195 27.64 -39.02 -2.53
CA GLU A 195 26.99 -39.97 -3.43
C GLU A 195 26.34 -39.24 -4.61
N ALA A 196 26.80 -39.63 -5.80
CA ALA A 196 26.24 -39.24 -7.08
C ALA A 196 25.13 -40.22 -7.49
N ALA A 197 23.96 -39.71 -7.88
CA ALA A 197 22.96 -40.51 -8.58
C ALA A 197 22.31 -39.75 -9.75
N SER A 198 22.14 -40.48 -10.84
CA SER A 198 21.98 -40.03 -12.23
C SER A 198 20.53 -40.02 -12.75
N VAL A 199 20.25 -39.02 -13.61
CA VAL A 199 19.50 -39.08 -14.89
C VAL A 199 17.98 -39.38 -14.91
N LYS A 200 17.19 -38.44 -15.48
CA LYS A 200 16.47 -38.66 -16.77
C LYS A 200 15.95 -37.36 -17.41
N ARG A 201 16.36 -37.18 -18.68
CA ARG A 201 15.83 -36.21 -19.67
C ARG A 201 14.61 -36.83 -20.36
N GLU A 202 13.62 -36.01 -20.70
CA GLU A 202 12.74 -36.28 -21.85
C GLU A 202 12.63 -35.05 -22.77
N ARG A 203 12.41 -35.38 -24.04
CA ARG A 203 12.89 -34.73 -25.26
C ARG A 203 11.74 -34.03 -25.98
N ALA A 204 12.04 -32.93 -26.65
CA ALA A 204 11.13 -32.25 -27.57
C ALA A 204 10.93 -33.06 -28.87
N ASP A 205 9.77 -32.92 -29.49
CA ASP A 205 9.66 -33.01 -30.94
C ASP A 205 8.59 -32.04 -31.48
N SER A 206 8.82 -31.56 -32.69
CA SER A 206 7.98 -30.73 -33.55
C SER A 206 8.04 -31.36 -34.96
N PRO A 207 7.58 -30.74 -36.06
CA PRO A 207 6.36 -29.98 -36.38
C PRO A 207 5.60 -30.63 -37.57
N VAL A 208 4.36 -30.22 -37.89
CA VAL A 208 3.85 -30.26 -39.29
C VAL A 208 2.86 -29.11 -39.54
N GLU A 209 3.04 -28.46 -40.70
CA GLU A 209 2.31 -27.33 -41.26
C GLU A 209 1.24 -27.72 -42.30
N LEU A 210 0.27 -26.81 -42.49
CA LEU A 210 -0.54 -26.48 -43.69
C LEU A 210 -1.66 -27.43 -44.19
N LYS A 211 -2.91 -26.91 -44.25
CA LYS A 211 -3.54 -26.41 -45.50
C LYS A 211 -4.95 -25.82 -45.31
N GLU A 212 -5.28 -24.98 -46.31
CA GLU A 212 -6.43 -24.10 -46.54
C GLU A 212 -7.81 -24.74 -46.72
N GLU A 213 -8.82 -23.90 -46.49
CA GLU A 213 -10.16 -23.75 -47.11
C GLU A 213 -11.14 -24.92 -47.26
N LYS A 214 -12.36 -24.71 -46.73
CA LYS A 214 -13.59 -24.61 -47.54
C LYS A 214 -14.64 -23.73 -46.86
#